data_AF-A0A257UPF5-F1
#
_entry.id   AF-A0A257UPF5-F1
#
_cell.length_a   1.000
_cell.length_b   1.000
_cell.length_c   1.000
_cell.angle_alpha   90.00
_cell.angle_beta   90.00
_cell.angle_gamma   90.00
#
_symmetry.space_group_name_H-M   'P 1'
#
loop_
_entity.id
_entity.type
_entity.pdbx_description
1 polymer ?
#
loop_
_entity_poly.entity_id
_entity_poly.type
_entity_poly.pdbx_seq_one_letter_code
_entity_poly.pdbx_strand_id
1 'polypeptide(L)'
;TVPRDADVSILVSLGPPSPTFVMPYLVGLNAESAKDRLQAYGIQFTTPQVAPTPGVQPDTVLGQNPGPGMPLHRTDLVQLTVSQP
;
A
#
# COMPACT_ATOMS: atom_id res chain seq x y z
N THR A 1 38.22 15.87 32.84
CA THR A 1 37.34 14.94 33.55
C THR A 1 35.94 15.51 33.52
N VAL A 2 34.98 14.80 32.94
CA VAL A 2 33.57 15.22 32.95
C VAL A 2 32.98 14.85 34.31
N PRO A 3 32.19 15.72 34.98
CA PRO A 3 31.56 15.39 36.25
C PRO A 3 30.60 14.19 36.09
N ARG A 4 30.46 13.39 37.15
CA ARG A 4 29.77 12.08 37.11
C ARG A 4 28.26 12.19 36.84
N ASP A 5 27.70 13.39 36.86
CA ASP A 5 26.27 13.69 36.65
C ASP A 5 26.02 14.61 35.44
N ALA A 6 26.92 14.63 34.45
CA ALA A 6 26.69 15.40 33.23
C ALA A 6 25.71 14.66 32.30
N ASP A 7 24.59 15.30 31.97
CA ASP A 7 23.65 14.78 30.97
C ASP A 7 24.33 14.67 29.60
N VAL A 8 24.30 13.46 29.04
CA VAL A 8 24.84 13.16 27.72
C VAL A 8 23.70 13.15 26.72
N SER A 9 23.70 14.11 25.80
CA SER A 9 22.77 14.11 24.67
C SER A 9 23.34 13.26 23.54
N ILE A 10 22.63 12.20 23.15
CA ILE A 10 23.01 11.31 22.06
C ILE A 10 22.18 11.67 20.82
N LEU A 11 22.85 12.00 19.71
CA LEU A 11 22.21 12.10 18.41
C LEU A 11 22.16 10.71 17.77
N VAL A 12 20.96 10.15 17.65
CA VAL A 12 20.74 8.88 16.94
C VAL A 12 20.19 9.19 15.55
N SER A 13 20.83 8.64 14.51
CA SER A 13 20.34 8.74 13.13
C SER A 13 19.16 7.79 12.91
N LEU A 14 18.08 8.29 12.32
CA LEU A 14 16.88 7.49 11.98
C LEU A 14 17.06 6.63 10.72
N GLY A 15 18.23 6.70 10.08
CA GLY A 15 18.46 6.06 8.78
C GLY A 15 17.81 6.81 7.62
N PRO A 16 18.05 6.35 6.38
CA PRO A 16 17.46 6.94 5.18
C PRO A 16 15.93 6.77 5.17
N PRO A 17 15.19 7.71 4.55
CA PRO A 17 13.74 7.59 4.42
C PRO A 17 13.36 6.32 3.66
N SER A 18 12.28 5.67 4.09
CA SER A 18 11.72 4.51 3.40
C SER A 18 11.37 4.87 1.94
N PRO A 19 11.60 3.97 0.98
CA PRO A 19 11.21 4.22 -0.41
C PRO A 19 9.70 4.43 -0.50
N THR A 20 9.32 5.53 -1.14
CA THR A 20 7.93 5.86 -1.45
C THR A 20 7.64 5.46 -2.89
N PHE A 21 6.54 4.74 -3.09
CA PHE A 21 6.01 4.36 -4.39
C PHE A 21 4.79 5.21 -4.71
N VAL A 22 4.42 5.30 -5.98
CA VAL A 22 3.18 5.97 -6.39
C VAL A 22 2.12 4.91 -6.64
N MET A 23 0.95 5.07 -6.02
CA MET A 23 -0.17 4.15 -6.18
C MET A 23 -0.60 4.09 -7.66
N PRO A 24 -0.51 2.92 -8.31
CA PRO A 24 -0.94 2.76 -9.69
C PRO A 24 -2.47 2.85 -9.81
N TYR A 25 -2.95 3.12 -11.02
CA TYR A 25 -4.37 2.97 -11.35
C TYR A 25 -4.67 1.49 -11.66
N LEU A 26 -5.54 0.89 -10.85
CA LEU A 26 -5.89 -0.53 -10.85
C LEU A 26 -7.37 -0.81 -11.12
N VAL A 27 -8.23 0.22 -11.03
CA VAL A 27 -9.67 0.07 -11.29
C VAL A 27 -9.91 -0.39 -12.74
N GLY A 28 -10.78 -1.37 -12.92
CA GLY A 28 -11.10 -2.00 -14.20
C GLY A 28 -10.14 -3.12 -14.62
N LEU A 29 -9.03 -3.33 -13.90
CA LEU A 29 -8.17 -4.50 -14.11
C LEU A 29 -8.79 -5.74 -13.45
N ASN A 30 -8.39 -6.90 -13.95
CA ASN A 30 -8.61 -8.16 -13.24
C ASN A 30 -7.84 -8.14 -11.90
N ALA A 31 -8.45 -8.71 -10.87
CA ALA A 31 -7.90 -8.75 -9.52
C ALA A 31 -6.51 -9.41 -9.48
N GLU A 32 -6.25 -10.46 -10.27
CA GLU A 32 -4.94 -11.12 -10.34
C GLU A 32 -3.86 -10.17 -10.89
N SER A 33 -4.13 -9.50 -12.01
CA SER A 33 -3.20 -8.52 -12.58
C SER A 33 -2.94 -7.33 -11.64
N ALA A 34 -3.94 -6.92 -10.86
CA ALA A 34 -3.78 -5.88 -9.85
C ALA A 34 -2.90 -6.35 -8.67
N LYS A 35 -3.04 -7.61 -8.25
CA LYS A 35 -2.19 -8.23 -7.22
C LYS A 35 -0.74 -8.30 -7.65
N ASP A 36 -0.47 -8.77 -8.87
CA ASP A 36 0.90 -8.89 -9.41
C ASP A 36 1.63 -7.53 -9.39
N ARG A 37 0.92 -6.46 -9.77
CA ARG A 37 1.46 -5.10 -9.73
C ARG A 37 1.83 -4.65 -8.32
N LEU A 38 0.99 -4.91 -7.32
CA LEU A 38 1.28 -4.54 -5.94
C LEU A 38 2.40 -5.39 -5.32
N GLN A 39 2.42 -6.69 -5.63
CA GLN A 39 3.46 -7.61 -5.18
C GLN A 39 4.84 -7.28 -5.74
N ALA A 40 4.91 -6.78 -6.99
CA ALA A 40 6.17 -6.33 -7.60
C ALA A 40 6.87 -5.22 -6.78
N TYR A 41 6.11 -4.44 -6.00
CA TYR A 41 6.63 -3.39 -5.12
C TYR A 41 6.73 -3.82 -3.65
N GLY A 42 6.36 -5.07 -3.33
CA GLY A 42 6.32 -5.57 -1.95
C GLY A 42 5.24 -4.90 -1.09
N ILE A 43 4.19 -4.39 -1.71
CA ILE A 43 3.09 -3.70 -1.02
C ILE A 43 2.08 -4.74 -0.53
N GLN A 44 1.66 -4.61 0.73
CA GLN A 44 0.63 -5.45 1.31
C GLN A 44 -0.75 -4.97 0.85
N PHE A 45 -1.67 -5.91 0.63
CA PHE A 45 -3.02 -5.56 0.22
C PHE A 45 -4.08 -6.51 0.77
N THR A 46 -5.33 -6.03 0.77
CA THR A 46 -6.54 -6.80 1.05
C THR A 46 -7.51 -6.66 -0.10
N THR A 47 -8.28 -7.72 -0.40
CA THR A 47 -9.25 -7.75 -1.50
C THR A 47 -10.66 -8.04 -1.00
N PRO A 48 -11.34 -7.10 -0.31
CA PRO A 48 -12.74 -7.27 0.04
C PRO A 48 -13.58 -7.49 -1.22
N GLN A 49 -14.26 -8.63 -1.26
CA GLN A 49 -15.24 -8.96 -2.29
C GLN A 49 -16.55 -8.25 -1.98
N VAL A 50 -17.17 -7.62 -2.98
CA VAL A 50 -18.49 -6.98 -2.84
C VAL A 50 -19.52 -7.70 -3.68
N ALA A 51 -20.80 -7.49 -3.35
CA ALA A 51 -21.92 -8.12 -4.02
C ALA A 51 -21.83 -8.02 -5.57
N PRO A 52 -22.43 -8.97 -6.31
CA PRO A 52 -22.37 -8.98 -7.76
C PRO A 52 -22.83 -7.64 -8.32
N THR A 53 -21.97 -7.04 -9.15
CA THR A 53 -22.22 -5.72 -9.73
C THR A 53 -22.73 -5.90 -11.16
N PRO A 54 -23.97 -5.49 -11.48
CA PRO A 54 -24.51 -5.65 -12.82
C PRO A 54 -23.64 -4.98 -13.89
N GLY A 55 -23.31 -5.71 -14.95
CA GLY A 55 -22.52 -5.19 -16.07
C GLY A 55 -21.00 -5.16 -15.84
N VAL A 56 -20.50 -5.67 -14.72
CA VAL A 56 -19.07 -5.84 -14.48
C VAL A 56 -18.69 -7.33 -14.55
N GLN A 57 -17.55 -7.62 -15.18
CA GLN A 57 -17.03 -8.99 -15.20
C GLN A 57 -16.64 -9.42 -13.77
N PRO A 58 -16.81 -10.69 -13.41
CA PRO A 58 -16.36 -11.18 -12.12
C PRO A 58 -14.85 -11.00 -11.94
N ASP A 59 -14.39 -10.94 -10.69
CA ASP A 59 -12.99 -10.69 -10.34
C ASP A 59 -12.38 -9.39 -10.91
N THR A 60 -13.21 -8.38 -11.18
CA THR A 60 -12.75 -7.05 -11.60
C THR A 60 -12.56 -6.12 -10.41
N VAL A 61 -11.48 -5.36 -10.41
CA VAL A 61 -11.26 -4.30 -9.40
C VAL A 61 -12.22 -3.15 -9.66
N LEU A 62 -13.15 -2.95 -8.73
CA LEU A 62 -14.13 -1.88 -8.73
C LEU A 62 -13.61 -0.61 -8.06
N GLY A 63 -12.68 -0.76 -7.13
CA GLY A 63 -12.15 0.34 -6.33
C GLY A 63 -10.78 0.03 -5.75
N GLN A 64 -10.05 1.09 -5.45
CA GLN A 64 -8.74 1.03 -4.81
C GLN A 64 -8.64 2.11 -3.74
N ASN A 65 -7.92 1.81 -2.67
CA ASN A 65 -7.55 2.76 -1.63
C ASN A 65 -6.15 2.39 -1.11
N PRO A 66 -5.15 3.30 -1.14
CA PRO A 66 -5.18 4.68 -1.61
C PRO A 66 -5.57 4.88 -3.09
N GLY A 67 -5.95 6.12 -3.42
CA GLY A 67 -6.31 6.50 -4.78
C GLY A 67 -5.08 6.56 -5.71
N PRO A 68 -5.28 6.55 -7.04
CA PRO A 68 -4.18 6.63 -8.00
C PRO A 68 -3.37 7.91 -7.80
N GLY A 69 -2.05 7.82 -7.92
CA GLY A 69 -1.14 8.95 -7.74
C GLY A 69 -0.80 9.27 -6.28
N MET A 70 -1.46 8.64 -5.30
CA MET A 70 -1.12 8.83 -3.90
C MET A 70 0.20 8.13 -3.54
N PRO A 71 0.98 8.66 -2.59
CA PRO A 71 2.18 8.01 -2.09
C PRO A 71 1.81 6.71 -1.35
N LEU A 72 2.66 5.69 -1.52
CA LEU A 72 2.64 4.42 -0.83
C LEU A 72 3.97 4.16 -0.14
N HIS A 73 3.91 3.69 1.09
CA HIS A 73 5.02 3.14 1.84
C HIS A 73 4.93 1.62 1.87
N ARG A 74 6.05 0.93 2.09
CA ARG A 74 6.08 -0.55 2.18
C ARG A 74 5.21 -1.12 3.30
N THR A 75 4.94 -0.33 4.33
CA THR A 75 4.09 -0.70 5.47
C THR A 75 2.62 -0.41 5.23
N ASP A 76 2.26 0.23 4.12
CA ASP A 76 0.88 0.58 3.83
C ASP A 76 0.10 -0.65 3.39
N LEU A 77 -1.17 -0.68 3.81
CA LEU A 77 -2.12 -1.69 3.39
C LEU A 77 -3.04 -1.11 2.32
N VAL A 78 -2.91 -1.63 1.09
CA VAL A 78 -3.79 -1.27 -0.03
C VAL A 78 -5.07 -2.09 0.02
N GLN A 79 -6.22 -1.44 -0.05
CA GLN A 79 -7.51 -2.10 -0.17
C GLN A 79 -7.98 -2.08 -1.62
N LEU A 80 -8.25 -3.25 -2.18
CA LEU A 80 -8.84 -3.41 -3.51
C LEU A 80 -10.25 -3.97 -3.38
N THR A 81 -11.25 -3.19 -3.79
CA THR A 81 -12.62 -3.67 -3.85
C THR A 81 -12.80 -4.46 -5.13
N VAL A 82 -13.21 -5.72 -5.03
CA VAL A 82 -13.34 -6.64 -6.18
C VAL A 82 -14.77 -7.14 -6.31
N SER A 83 -15.27 -7.24 -7.53
CA SER A 83 -16.58 -7.83 -7.82
C SER A 83 -16.60 -9.33 -7.53
N GLN A 84 -17.64 -9.81 -6.83
CA GLN A 84 -17.83 -11.24 -6.62
C GLN A 84 -17.94 -12.04 -7.93
N PRO A 85 -17.54 -13.34 -7.90
CA PRO A 85 -17.83 -14.34 -8.92
C PRO A 85 -19.30 -14.38 -9.35
#